data_AF-A0A1F2U8I9-F1
#
_entry.id   AF-A0A1F2U8I9-F1
#
_cell.length_a   1.000
_cell.length_b   1.000
_cell.length_c   1.000
_cell.angle_alpha   90.00
_cell.angle_beta   90.00
_cell.angle_gamma   90.00
#
_symmetry.space_group_name_H-M   'P 1'
#
loop_
_entity.id
_entity.type
_entity.pdbx_description
1 polymer ?
#
loop_
_entity_poly.entity_id
_entity_poly.type
_entity_poly.pdbx_seq_one_letter_code
_entity_poly.pdbx_strand_id
1 'polypeptide(L)' 'MPVRKFRSVEEMNQPTWRQPADPQLYRAIAFVWELALRTNPRRFPPGVHKYRSIDEMSRVQEQRAIEHARSLAAGRRGK' A
#
# COMPACT_ATOMS: atom_id res chain seq x y z
N MET A 1 2.78 3.00 12.05
CA MET A 1 3.74 3.74 11.22
C MET A 1 4.48 4.73 12.11
N PRO A 2 5.81 4.65 12.23
CA PRO A 2 6.56 5.64 13.00
C PRO A 2 6.50 7.00 12.29
N VAL A 3 6.08 8.03 13.02
CA VAL A 3 6.15 9.43 12.55
C VAL A 3 7.56 9.93 12.81
N ARG A 4 8.34 10.18 11.76
CA ARG A 4 9.66 10.84 11.87
C ARG A 4 9.45 12.35 11.88
N LYS A 5 9.97 13.03 12.92
CA LYS A 5 10.04 14.49 12.97
C LYS A 5 11.43 14.93 12.53
N PHE A 6 11.48 15.79 11.53
CA PHE A 6 12.71 16.44 11.09
C PHE A 6 12.81 17.83 11.75
N ARG A 7 14.02 18.26 12.07
CA ARG A 7 14.30 19.54 12.73
C ARG A 7 14.48 20.68 11.71
N SER A 8 14.72 20.36 10.43
CA SER A 8 14.81 21.34 9.35
C SER A 8 14.46 20.73 7.98
N VAL A 9 14.32 21.57 6.95
CA VAL A 9 14.03 21.15 5.57
C VAL A 9 15.23 20.44 4.95
N GLU A 10 16.44 20.87 5.27
CA GLU A 10 17.69 20.24 4.81
C GLU A 10 17.79 18.80 5.31
N GLU A 11 17.32 18.52 6.53
CA GLU A 11 17.25 17.16 7.08
C GLU A 11 16.26 16.26 6.30
N MET A 12 15.29 16.86 5.61
CA MET A 12 14.35 16.15 4.74
C MET A 12 14.96 15.74 3.39
N ASN A 13 16.12 16.28 3.00
CA ASN A 13 16.85 15.90 1.78
C ASN A 13 17.49 14.51 1.93
N GLN A 14 16.62 13.51 1.99
CA GLN A 14 17.00 12.10 1.99
C GLN A 14 17.29 11.66 0.55
N PRO A 15 18.18 10.69 0.35
CA PRO A 15 18.41 10.11 -0.97
C PRO A 15 17.10 9.60 -1.56
N THR A 16 16.71 10.15 -2.70
CA THR A 16 15.57 9.65 -3.46
C THR A 16 16.02 8.45 -4.29
N TRP A 17 15.15 7.45 -4.42
CA TRP A 17 15.43 6.25 -5.22
C TRP A 17 15.74 6.59 -6.69
N ARG A 18 15.08 7.62 -7.21
CA ARG A 18 15.33 8.24 -8.52
C ARG A 18 15.09 9.74 -8.44
N GLN A 19 15.83 10.50 -9.23
CA GLN A 19 15.69 11.95 -9.25
C GLN A 19 14.39 12.38 -9.95
N PRO A 20 13.78 13.50 -9.52
CA PRO A 20 12.74 14.15 -10.30
C PRO A 20 13.22 14.38 -11.75
N ALA A 21 12.31 14.21 -12.71
CA ALA A 21 12.57 14.30 -14.15
C ALA A 21 13.48 13.20 -14.77
N ASP A 22 13.94 12.19 -14.02
CA ASP A 22 14.53 10.98 -14.62
C ASP A 22 13.47 10.25 -15.49
N PRO A 23 13.68 10.06 -16.81
CA PRO A 23 12.72 9.34 -17.65
C PRO A 23 12.44 7.91 -17.18
N GLN A 24 13.38 7.28 -16.47
CA GLN A 24 13.21 5.95 -15.90
C GLN A 24 12.32 5.93 -14.65
N LEU A 25 12.06 7.08 -14.02
CA LEU A 25 11.19 7.18 -12.85
C LEU A 25 9.78 6.68 -13.18
N TYR A 26 9.18 7.16 -14.27
CA TYR A 26 7.83 6.76 -14.65
C TYR A 26 7.74 5.28 -15.00
N ARG A 27 8.78 4.72 -15.63
CA ARG A 27 8.86 3.28 -15.93
C ARG A 27 8.95 2.45 -14.66
N ALA A 28 9.76 2.88 -13.70
CA ALA A 28 9.90 2.22 -12.41
C ALA A 28 8.60 2.26 -11.60
N ILE A 29 7.91 3.41 -11.58
CA ILE A 29 6.58 3.54 -10.94
C ILE A 29 5.59 2.55 -11.56
N ALA A 30 5.46 2.54 -12.89
CA ALA A 30 4.53 1.62 -13.57
C ALA A 30 4.84 0.15 -13.27
N PHE A 31 6.12 -0.25 -13.32
CA PHE A 31 6.55 -1.60 -13.00
C PHE A 31 6.21 -2.01 -11.55
N VAL A 32 6.43 -1.13 -10.58
CA VAL A 32 6.10 -1.40 -9.17
C VAL A 32 4.59 -1.62 -9.00
N TRP A 33 3.76 -0.81 -9.65
CA TRP A 33 2.30 -0.98 -9.61
C TRP A 33 1.85 -2.28 -10.26
N GLU A 34 2.40 -2.64 -11.42
CA GLU A 34 2.09 -3.92 -12.08
C GLU A 34 2.50 -5.11 -11.21
N LEU A 35 3.71 -5.07 -10.64
CA LEU A 35 4.21 -6.11 -9.74
C LEU A 35 3.32 -6.24 -8.50
N ALA A 36 2.90 -5.12 -7.91
CA ALA A 36 1.99 -5.11 -6.77
C ALA A 36 0.64 -5.75 -7.11
N LEU A 37 0.06 -5.41 -8.27
CA LEU A 37 -1.21 -6.00 -8.73
C LEU A 37 -1.09 -7.52 -8.94
N ARG A 38 0.04 -7.98 -9.48
CA ARG A 38 0.31 -9.41 -9.71
C ARG A 38 0.54 -10.20 -8.43
N THR A 39 1.23 -9.61 -7.45
CA THR A 39 1.68 -10.31 -6.24
C THR A 39 0.72 -10.17 -5.07
N ASN A 40 -0.08 -9.10 -5.04
CA ASN A 40 -1.04 -8.83 -3.99
C ASN A 40 -2.39 -8.40 -4.58
N PRO A 41 -3.27 -9.34 -4.95
CA PRO A 41 -4.57 -9.03 -5.54
C PRO A 41 -5.60 -8.49 -4.53
N ARG A 42 -5.15 -7.91 -3.40
CA ARG A 42 -6.04 -7.35 -2.37
C ARG A 42 -6.85 -6.23 -2.98
N ARG A 43 -8.17 -6.42 -3.03
CA ARG A 43 -9.10 -5.39 -3.51
C ARG A 43 -9.56 -4.55 -2.34
N PHE A 44 -9.39 -3.24 -2.47
CA PHE A 44 -10.03 -2.27 -1.59
C PHE A 44 -11.34 -1.83 -2.23
N PRO A 45 -12.44 -1.73 -1.48
CA PRO A 45 -13.68 -1.22 -2.04
C PRO A 45 -13.45 0.23 -2.49
N PRO A 46 -13.86 0.57 -3.73
CA PRO A 46 -13.66 1.92 -4.24
C PRO A 46 -14.42 2.95 -3.40
N GLY A 47 -13.95 4.20 -3.46
CA GLY A 47 -14.58 5.33 -2.77
C GLY A 47 -14.01 5.64 -1.38
N VAL A 48 -14.52 6.73 -0.80
CA VAL A 48 -14.16 7.18 0.55
C VAL A 48 -15.17 6.59 1.54
N HIS A 49 -14.66 5.83 2.51
CA HIS A 49 -15.48 5.19 3.54
C HIS A 49 -15.36 5.98 4.84
N LYS A 50 -16.48 6.54 5.33
CA LYS A 50 -16.52 7.26 6.60
C LYS A 50 -16.69 6.25 7.75
N TYR A 51 -15.85 6.37 8.77
CA TYR A 51 -15.96 5.63 10.03
C TYR A 51 -16.24 6.60 11.17
N ARG A 52 -16.94 6.13 12.20
CA ARG A 52 -17.27 6.89 13.41
C ARG A 52 -16.08 6.98 14.37
N SER A 53 -15.14 6.03 14.29
CA SER A 53 -13.91 6.04 15.07
C SER A 53 -12.75 5.33 14.35
N ILE A 54 -11.52 5.54 14.86
CA ILE A 54 -10.31 4.86 14.39
C ILE A 54 -10.38 3.35 14.70
N ASP A 55 -10.98 2.97 15.82
CA ASP A 55 -11.15 1.56 16.19
C ASP A 55 -12.09 0.82 15.24
N GLU A 56 -13.18 1.46 14.83
CA GLU A 56 -14.09 0.91 13.82
C GLU A 56 -13.37 0.70 12.48
N MET A 57 -12.63 1.71 12.03
CA MET A 57 -11.81 1.60 10.82
C MET A 57 -10.80 0.44 10.94
N SER A 58 -10.13 0.29 12.08
CA SER A 58 -9.13 -0.75 12.31
C SER A 58 -9.73 -2.14 12.22
N ARG A 59 -10.90 -2.37 12.87
CA ARG A 59 -11.64 -3.64 12.81
C ARG A 59 -12.04 -4.00 11.38
N VAL A 60 -12.56 -3.03 10.62
CA VAL A 60 -12.94 -3.25 9.21
C VAL A 60 -11.72 -3.60 8.36
N GLN A 61 -10.59 -2.93 8.58
CA GLN A 61 -9.35 -3.25 7.86
C GLN A 61 -8.79 -4.63 8.19
N GLU A 62 -8.85 -5.04 9.46
CA GLU A 62 -8.41 -6.35 9.93
C GLU A 62 -9.28 -7.47 9.36
N GLN A 63 -10.62 -7.31 9.43
CA GLN A 63 -11.56 -8.25 8.84
C GLN A 63 -11.30 -8.47 7.35
N ARG A 64 -11.09 -7.38 6.58
CA ARG A 64 -10.74 -7.46 5.16
C ARG A 64 -9.40 -8.17 4.92
N ALA A 65 -8.43 -8.01 5.82
CA ALA A 65 -7.14 -8.70 5.71
C ALA A 65 -7.31 -10.21 5.91
N ILE A 66 -8.11 -10.61 6.89
CA ILE A 66 -8.45 -12.02 7.17
C ILE A 66 -9.18 -12.64 5.97
N GLU A 67 -10.19 -11.96 5.44
CA GLU A 67 -10.94 -12.43 4.26
C GLU A 67 -10.03 -12.63 3.03
N HIS A 68 -9.13 -11.68 2.78
CA HIS A 68 -8.14 -11.79 1.71
C HIS A 68 -7.16 -12.96 1.92
N ALA A 69 -6.67 -13.16 3.14
CA ALA A 69 -5.80 -14.29 3.45
C ALA A 69 -6.52 -15.64 3.23
N ARG A 70 -7.81 -15.72 3.60
CA ARG A 70 -8.66 -16.90 3.37
C ARG A 70 -8.85 -17.18 1.88
N SER A 71 -9.13 -16.16 1.06
CA SER A 71 -9.32 -16.35 -0.39
C SER A 71 -8.05 -16.86 -1.07
N LEU A 72 -6.87 -16.34 -0.68
CA LEU A 72 -5.58 -16.84 -1.16
C LEU A 72 -5.30 -18.29 -0.75
N ALA A 73 -5.65 -18.67 0.50
CA ALA A 73 -5.50 -20.04 0.96
C ALA A 73 -6.41 -21.01 0.20
N ALA A 74 -7.65 -20.61 -0.12
CA ALA A 74 -8.59 -21.41 -0.91
C ALA A 74 -8.10 -21.62 -2.36
N GLY A 75 -7.64 -20.55 -3.02
CA GLY A 75 -7.11 -20.63 -4.39
C GLY A 75 -5.85 -21.49 -4.53
N ARG A 76 -5.09 -21.68 -3.45
CA ARG A 76 -3.90 -22.57 -3.43
C ARG A 76 -4.23 -24.05 -3.24
N ARG A 77 -5.39 -24.41 -2.68
CA ARG A 77 -5.80 -25.81 -2.47
C ARG A 77 -6.53 -26.43 -3.66
N GLY A 78 -7.05 -25.60 -4.57
CA GLY A 78 -7.74 -26.05 -5.78
C GLY A 78 -6.83 -26.20 -7.00
N LYS A 79 -5.50 -26.21 -6.82
CA LYS A 79 -4.51 -26.33 -7.89
C LYS A 79 -3.61 -27.53 -7.64
#